data_AF-A0A1J5Q0S6-F1
#
_entry.id   AF-A0A1J5Q0S6-F1
#
_cell.length_a   1.000
_cell.length_b   1.000
_cell.length_c   1.000
_cell.angle_alpha   90.00
_cell.angle_beta   90.00
_cell.angle_gamma   90.00
#
_symmetry.space_group_name_H-M   'P 1'
#
loop_
_entity.id
_entity.type
_entity.pdbx_description
1 polymer ?
#
loop_
_entity_poly.entity_id
_entity_poly.type
_entity_poly.pdbx_seq_one_letter_code
_entity_poly.pdbx_strand_id
1 'polypeptide(L)'
;MNPALLPRALTALLGAIAIGGVLAGVPAVSQADAQTALDKVSFGTNWVAEAEHGGFFQAVADGTYKKYGLDVTIVPGGLTRVALKEGSLVVNSSQGGGTKDTWILDE
;
A
#
# COMPACT_ATOMS: atom_id res chain seq x y z
N MET A 1 57.27 15.17 -10.01
CA MET A 1 55.96 15.68 -9.56
C MET A 1 55.02 14.49 -9.43
N ASN A 2 54.55 14.28 -8.21
CA ASN A 2 53.63 13.29 -7.66
C ASN A 2 53.91 11.76 -7.76
N PRO A 3 54.30 11.12 -6.64
CA PRO A 3 54.17 9.68 -6.38
C PRO A 3 52.76 9.37 -5.83
N ALA A 4 52.42 8.07 -5.76
CA ALA A 4 51.43 7.42 -4.88
C ALA A 4 50.43 6.50 -5.60
N LEU A 5 50.29 5.32 -4.98
CA LEU A 5 49.20 4.33 -5.10
C LEU A 5 49.42 3.17 -6.08
N LEU A 6 50.29 2.27 -5.61
CA LEU A 6 50.31 0.84 -5.92
C LEU A 6 48.91 0.16 -5.77
N PRO A 7 48.72 -1.01 -6.39
CA PRO A 7 47.44 -1.59 -6.80
C PRO A 7 46.74 -2.36 -5.67
N ARG A 8 45.44 -2.12 -5.50
CA ARG A 8 44.55 -2.92 -4.62
C ARG A 8 43.87 -4.07 -5.37
N ALA A 9 44.49 -4.62 -6.39
CA ALA A 9 43.89 -5.65 -7.25
C ALA A 9 44.51 -7.05 -7.06
N LEU A 10 45.44 -7.24 -6.11
CA LEU A 10 46.19 -8.50 -6.02
C LEU A 10 46.54 -8.88 -4.57
N THR A 11 45.56 -9.00 -3.69
CA THR A 11 45.71 -9.78 -2.46
C THR A 11 44.34 -10.23 -1.96
N ALA A 12 44.20 -11.51 -1.62
CA ALA A 12 43.01 -12.19 -1.11
C ALA A 12 42.01 -12.75 -2.15
N LEU A 13 42.51 -13.43 -3.19
CA LEU A 13 41.79 -14.54 -3.83
C LEU A 13 42.39 -15.85 -3.31
N LEU A 14 42.03 -16.29 -2.09
CA LEU A 14 42.25 -17.66 -1.57
C LEU A 14 41.73 -17.73 -0.12
N GLY A 15 40.66 -18.51 0.10
CA GLY A 15 40.32 -18.98 1.44
C GLY A 15 38.84 -19.01 1.75
N ALA A 16 38.12 -20.02 1.23
CA ALA A 16 37.13 -20.81 1.97
C ALA A 16 36.31 -21.68 0.98
N ILE A 17 36.95 -22.71 0.42
CA ILE A 17 36.20 -23.89 -0.02
C ILE A 17 35.91 -24.67 1.27
N ALA A 18 34.72 -24.48 1.83
CA ALA A 18 34.22 -25.25 2.96
C ALA A 18 33.91 -26.67 2.48
N ILE A 19 34.74 -27.63 2.89
CA ILE A 19 34.51 -29.06 2.68
C ILE A 19 33.45 -29.53 3.67
N GLY A 20 32.35 -30.06 3.11
CA GLY A 20 31.62 -31.24 3.57
C GLY A 20 31.39 -31.43 5.08
N GLY A 21 30.16 -31.15 5.49
CA GLY A 21 29.57 -31.69 6.71
C GLY A 21 28.07 -31.86 6.53
N VAL A 22 27.66 -33.03 6.07
CA VAL A 22 26.26 -33.49 6.15
C VAL A 22 25.86 -33.46 7.62
N LEU A 23 25.03 -32.49 8.00
CA LEU A 23 24.27 -32.52 9.24
C LEU A 23 22.82 -32.83 8.87
N ALA A 24 22.40 -33.98 9.35
CA ALA A 24 21.13 -34.62 9.14
C ALA A 24 19.95 -33.74 9.55
N GLY A 25 18.90 -33.80 8.72
CA GLY A 25 17.51 -33.83 9.18
C GLY A 25 17.10 -32.74 10.17
N VAL A 26 17.24 -31.47 9.80
CA VAL A 26 16.32 -30.47 10.35
C VAL A 26 15.05 -30.59 9.51
N PRO A 27 13.89 -31.00 10.06
CA PRO A 27 12.66 -30.83 9.32
C PRO A 27 12.53 -29.33 9.09
N ALA A 28 12.57 -28.91 7.83
CA ALA A 28 12.16 -27.57 7.46
C ALA A 28 10.70 -27.46 7.91
N VAL A 29 10.49 -26.88 9.09
CA VAL A 29 9.16 -26.50 9.53
C VAL A 29 8.71 -25.48 8.51
N SER A 30 7.81 -25.90 7.61
CA SER A 30 7.02 -24.95 6.83
C SER A 30 6.38 -24.02 7.84
N GLN A 31 6.90 -22.79 7.92
CA GLN A 31 6.15 -21.69 8.50
C GLN A 31 4.91 -21.57 7.62
N ALA A 32 3.82 -22.16 8.08
CA ALA A 32 2.50 -21.78 7.60
C ALA A 32 2.33 -20.35 8.07
N ASP A 33 2.69 -19.39 7.22
CA ASP A 33 2.23 -18.02 7.38
C ASP A 33 0.70 -18.11 7.35
N ALA A 34 0.09 -17.97 8.52
CA ALA A 34 -1.33 -17.70 8.63
C ALA A 34 -1.52 -16.33 7.99
N GLN A 35 -1.73 -16.33 6.69
CA GLN A 35 -2.08 -15.13 5.94
C GLN A 35 -3.48 -14.76 6.43
N THR A 36 -3.54 -13.91 7.44
CA THR A 36 -4.80 -13.34 7.93
C THR A 36 -5.51 -12.77 6.73
N ALA A 37 -6.69 -13.32 6.41
CA ALA A 37 -7.51 -12.80 5.33
C ALA A 37 -7.77 -11.32 5.64
N LEU A 38 -7.33 -10.43 4.76
CA LEU A 38 -7.57 -9.00 4.90
C LEU A 38 -9.03 -8.74 4.58
N ASP A 39 -9.69 -7.91 5.40
CA ASP A 39 -11.04 -7.46 5.12
C ASP A 39 -11.01 -6.52 3.92
N LYS A 40 -11.81 -6.82 2.91
CA LYS A 40 -11.84 -6.06 1.67
C LYS A 40 -12.75 -4.85 1.82
N VAL A 41 -12.22 -3.69 1.45
CA VAL A 41 -12.94 -2.43 1.61
C VAL A 41 -12.77 -1.60 0.35
N SER A 42 -13.89 -1.10 -0.17
CA SER A 42 -13.93 -0.15 -1.26
C SER A 42 -14.25 1.25 -0.70
N PHE A 43 -13.30 2.18 -0.85
CA PHE A 43 -13.46 3.58 -0.44
C PHE A 43 -13.75 4.46 -1.66
N GLY A 44 -14.92 5.06 -1.71
CA GLY A 44 -15.32 6.01 -2.76
C GLY A 44 -15.09 7.45 -2.33
N THR A 45 -14.30 8.22 -3.09
CA THR A 45 -14.21 9.67 -2.86
C THR A 45 -15.52 10.36 -3.24
N ASN A 46 -15.79 11.53 -2.67
CA ASN A 46 -16.93 12.38 -3.03
C ASN A 46 -16.92 12.90 -4.49
N TRP A 47 -15.73 12.99 -5.10
CA TRP A 47 -15.48 13.61 -6.41
C TRP A 47 -14.17 13.07 -7.02
N VAL A 48 -13.52 13.83 -7.93
CA VAL A 48 -12.13 13.55 -8.35
C VAL A 48 -11.17 13.72 -7.17
N ALA A 49 -9.98 13.12 -7.24
CA ALA A 49 -8.99 13.23 -6.17
C ALA A 49 -8.61 14.71 -5.91
N GLU A 50 -8.82 15.16 -4.67
CA GLU A 50 -8.49 16.50 -4.18
C GLU A 50 -7.38 16.40 -3.12
N ALA A 51 -6.77 17.53 -2.74
CA ALA A 51 -5.67 17.55 -1.78
C ALA A 51 -6.06 16.96 -0.41
N GLU A 52 -7.32 17.11 0.00
CA GLU A 52 -7.86 16.53 1.23
C GLU A 52 -7.88 14.99 1.22
N HIS A 53 -7.92 14.36 0.04
CA HIS A 53 -7.89 12.90 -0.11
C HIS A 53 -6.48 12.32 -0.02
N GLY A 54 -5.43 13.16 -0.01
CA GLY A 54 -4.03 12.71 -0.04
C GLY A 54 -3.68 11.72 1.06
N GLY A 55 -4.29 11.87 2.24
CA GLY A 55 -4.10 10.93 3.36
C GLY A 55 -4.56 9.50 3.06
N PHE A 56 -5.66 9.33 2.32
CA PHE A 56 -6.17 8.01 1.94
C PHE A 56 -5.22 7.30 0.97
N PHE A 57 -4.74 8.02 -0.04
CA PHE A 57 -3.78 7.48 -1.01
C PHE A 57 -2.42 7.20 -0.37
N GLN A 58 -1.98 8.05 0.56
CA GLN A 58 -0.75 7.85 1.32
C GLN A 58 -0.84 6.56 2.16
N ALA A 59 -1.96 6.33 2.85
CA ALA A 59 -2.18 5.13 3.66
C ALA A 59 -2.26 3.83 2.84
N VAL A 60 -2.69 3.91 1.57
CA VAL A 60 -2.59 2.79 0.62
C VAL A 60 -1.12 2.59 0.20
N ALA A 61 -0.42 3.68 -0.13
CA ALA A 61 0.95 3.64 -0.64
C ALA A 61 1.97 3.13 0.39
N ASP A 62 1.82 3.52 1.66
CA ASP A 62 2.70 3.09 2.75
C ASP A 62 2.27 1.79 3.43
N GLY A 63 1.13 1.21 3.02
CA GLY A 63 0.61 -0.05 3.54
C GLY A 63 -0.02 0.04 4.93
N THR A 64 -0.33 1.24 5.43
CA THR A 64 -1.00 1.44 6.72
C THR A 64 -2.29 0.62 6.81
N TYR A 65 -3.13 0.59 5.77
CA TYR A 65 -4.35 -0.22 5.77
C TYR A 65 -4.08 -1.71 5.95
N LYS A 66 -3.09 -2.25 5.22
CA LYS A 66 -2.70 -3.67 5.30
C LYS A 66 -2.19 -4.04 6.68
N LYS A 67 -1.42 -3.15 7.32
CA LYS A 67 -0.95 -3.32 8.70
C LYS A 67 -2.12 -3.46 9.70
N TYR A 68 -3.26 -2.82 9.42
CA TYR A 68 -4.48 -2.91 10.23
C TYR A 68 -5.48 -3.94 9.71
N GLY A 69 -5.08 -4.84 8.81
CA GLY A 69 -5.93 -5.95 8.36
C GLY A 69 -6.88 -5.60 7.21
N LEU A 70 -6.71 -4.46 6.54
CA LEU A 70 -7.61 -4.00 5.48
C LEU A 70 -6.93 -4.06 4.10
N ASP A 71 -7.65 -4.60 3.12
CA ASP A 71 -7.31 -4.48 1.70
C ASP A 71 -8.20 -3.42 1.04
N VAL A 72 -7.66 -2.20 0.97
CA VAL A 72 -8.43 -1.01 0.56
C VAL A 72 -8.24 -0.72 -0.93
N THR A 73 -9.34 -0.63 -1.66
CA THR A 73 -9.40 -0.10 -3.03
C THR A 73 -10.04 1.27 -3.03
N ILE A 74 -9.37 2.28 -3.60
CA ILE A 74 -9.92 3.64 -3.72
C ILE A 74 -10.58 3.79 -5.10
N VAL A 75 -11.88 4.10 -5.09
CA VAL A 75 -12.69 4.35 -6.26
C VAL A 75 -12.91 5.86 -6.40
N PRO A 76 -12.61 6.47 -7.55
CA PRO A 76 -12.90 7.88 -7.77
C PRO A 76 -14.42 8.11 -7.73
N GLY A 77 -14.83 9.16 -7.04
CA GLY A 77 -16.22 9.58 -6.91
C GLY A 77 -16.86 9.93 -8.25
N GLY A 78 -18.08 9.42 -8.46
CA GLY A 78 -18.97 9.89 -9.52
C GLY A 78 -19.65 11.20 -9.13
N LEU A 79 -20.33 11.84 -10.08
CA LEU A 79 -21.26 12.96 -9.85
C LEU A 79 -22.46 12.53 -8.99
N THR A 80 -22.25 12.15 -7.73
CA THR A 80 -23.35 12.03 -6.76
C THR A 80 -23.66 13.41 -6.22
N ARG A 81 -24.23 14.23 -7.11
CA ARG A 81 -24.84 15.50 -6.76
C ARG A 81 -26.34 15.30 -6.66
N VAL A 82 -26.88 15.52 -5.47
CA VAL A 82 -28.32 15.39 -5.23
C VAL A 82 -28.87 16.76 -4.92
N ALA A 83 -29.98 17.13 -5.57
CA ALA A 83 -30.71 18.32 -5.18
C ALA A 83 -31.46 18.00 -3.88
N LEU A 84 -31.19 18.73 -2.79
CA LEU A 84 -31.90 18.51 -1.52
C LEU A 84 -33.38 18.92 -1.56
N LYS A 85 -33.78 19.72 -2.56
CA LYS A 85 -35.17 20.10 -2.80
C LYS A 85 -35.67 19.41 -4.05
N GLU A 86 -36.80 18.73 -3.93
CA GLU A 86 -37.51 18.11 -5.04
C GLU A 86 -37.80 19.16 -6.14
N GLY A 87 -37.55 18.80 -7.39
CA GLY A 87 -37.73 19.68 -8.56
C GLY A 87 -36.65 20.77 -8.75
N SER A 88 -35.65 20.86 -7.87
CA SER A 88 -34.55 21.82 -8.02
C SER A 88 -33.48 21.30 -8.98
N LEU A 89 -33.06 22.15 -9.93
CA LEU A 89 -31.88 21.91 -10.78
C LEU A 89 -30.57 22.37 -10.12
N VAL A 90 -30.66 23.11 -9.01
CA VAL A 90 -29.49 23.62 -8.31
C VAL A 90 -28.91 22.51 -7.44
N VAL A 91 -27.69 22.09 -7.80
CA VAL A 91 -26.89 21.12 -7.06
C VAL A 91 -25.54 21.72 -6.67
N ASN A 92 -25.35 22.05 -5.39
CA ASN A 92 -24.08 22.58 -4.88
C ASN A 92 -23.73 22.02 -3.49
N SER A 93 -22.48 22.19 -3.05
CA SER A 93 -22.01 21.71 -1.75
C SER A 93 -22.43 22.59 -0.57
N SER A 94 -22.62 23.90 -0.76
CA SER A 94 -23.06 24.82 0.32
C SER A 94 -24.49 24.56 0.78
N GLN A 95 -25.28 23.88 -0.04
CA GLN A 95 -26.60 23.35 0.28
C GLN A 95 -26.56 21.86 0.63
N GLY A 96 -25.39 21.27 0.90
CA GLY A 96 -25.28 19.86 1.30
C GLY A 96 -25.61 18.85 0.19
N GLY A 97 -25.66 19.29 -1.08
CA GLY A 97 -25.95 18.42 -2.23
C GLY A 97 -24.76 17.63 -2.76
N GLY A 98 -23.60 17.70 -2.09
CA GLY A 98 -22.47 16.83 -2.36
C GLY A 98 -22.45 15.69 -1.35
N THR A 99 -22.44 14.45 -1.83
CA THR A 99 -22.19 13.27 -0.99
C THR A 99 -20.80 13.39 -0.36
N LYS A 100 -20.65 13.08 0.92
CA LYS A 100 -19.33 12.91 1.56
C LYS A 100 -18.70 11.59 1.12
N ASP A 101 -17.42 11.38 1.39
CA ASP A 101 -16.75 10.12 1.05
C ASP A 101 -17.52 8.91 1.58
N THR A 102 -17.66 7.87 0.75
CA THR A 102 -18.51 6.71 1.02
C THR A 102 -17.66 5.46 1.16
N TRP A 103 -17.94 4.67 2.19
CA TRP A 103 -17.27 3.39 2.43
C TRP A 103 -18.23 2.26 2.07
N ILE A 104 -17.78 1.37 1.20
CA ILE A 104 -18.46 0.11 0.86
C ILE A 104 -17.61 -1.01 1.47
N LEU A 105 -18.21 -1.78 2.37
CA LEU A 105 -17.60 -2.98 2.93
C LEU A 105 -18.00 -4.15 2.04
N ASP A 106 -17.00 -4.87 1.52
CA ASP A 106 -17.26 -6.12 0.82
C ASP A 106 -17.31 -7.26 1.86
N GLU A 107 -18.21 -8.23 1.67
CA GLU A 107 -18.40 -9.41 2.54
C GLU A 107 -17.29 -10.47 2.38
#